data_AF-A0A3D0N186-F1
#
_entry.id   AF-A0A3D0N186-F1
#
_cell.length_a   1.000
_cell.length_b   1.000
_cell.length_c   1.000
_cell.angle_alpha   90.00
_cell.angle_beta   90.00
_cell.angle_gamma   90.00
#
_symmetry.space_group_name_H-M   'P 1'
#
loop_
_entity.id
_entity.type
_entity.pdbx_description
1 polymer ?
#
loop_
_entity_poly.entity_id
_entity_poly.type
_entity_poly.pdbx_seq_one_letter_code
_entity_poly.pdbx_strand_id
1 'polypeptide(L)'
;MGNIYYKVHKPVESLNYLLKAIKLQTKLNAERDLVLSYIRLGTYYNTFEKEFKKSIDIYKKAMKIAQKIGEIELQNSIYGGIASGYFDANNFSKAIKYYKLSLDLCDRYKNDYIKINNLNELAKCYYYLENYNETLKFNNEYLKYSKIFKNDNDIFGAFVFYVLIYFKLGMKKEVEKYLKFANDHEKFVSDKIEIYT
;
A
#
# COMPACT_ATOMS: atom_id res chain seq x y z
N MET A 1 -6.60 21.77 -4.30
CA MET A 1 -5.18 22.16 -4.14
C MET A 1 -4.39 21.36 -3.08
N GLY A 2 -5.03 20.61 -2.16
CA GLY A 2 -4.30 19.89 -1.09
C GLY A 2 -3.49 18.65 -1.52
N ASN A 3 -3.73 18.08 -2.71
CA ASN A 3 -3.06 16.85 -3.15
C ASN A 3 -1.71 17.09 -3.86
N ILE A 4 -1.44 18.31 -4.34
CA ILE A 4 -0.19 18.64 -5.06
C ILE A 4 0.90 19.15 -4.09
N TYR A 5 0.51 19.79 -2.97
CA TYR A 5 1.46 20.29 -1.97
C TYR A 5 2.22 19.20 -1.20
N TYR A 6 1.70 17.97 -1.17
CA TYR A 6 2.27 16.87 -0.38
C TYR A 6 3.60 16.34 -0.95
N LYS A 7 3.91 16.62 -2.22
CA LYS A 7 5.11 16.10 -2.89
C LYS A 7 6.29 17.08 -2.95
N VAL A 8 6.09 18.38 -2.70
CA VAL A 8 7.13 19.40 -3.03
C VAL A 8 7.39 20.46 -1.93
N HIS A 9 6.56 20.63 -0.90
CA HIS A 9 6.80 21.69 0.11
C HIS A 9 6.62 21.27 1.57
N LYS A 10 7.73 21.35 2.32
CA LYS A 10 7.90 21.43 3.79
C LYS A 10 6.92 20.59 4.63
N PRO A 11 7.30 19.35 5.01
CA PRO A 11 6.47 18.47 5.86
C PRO A 11 5.94 19.18 7.13
N VAL A 12 6.74 20.04 7.75
CA VAL A 12 6.40 20.74 9.01
C VAL A 12 5.28 21.79 8.84
N GLU A 13 5.28 22.55 7.74
CA GLU A 13 4.23 23.55 7.50
C GLU A 13 2.89 22.87 7.20
N SER A 14 2.91 21.78 6.43
CA SER A 14 1.74 20.93 6.17
C SER A 14 1.15 20.36 7.47
N LEU A 15 2.00 19.92 8.40
CA LEU A 15 1.57 19.43 9.72
C LEU A 15 0.81 20.50 10.51
N ASN A 16 1.29 21.74 10.52
CA ASN A 16 0.64 22.84 11.26
C ASN A 16 -0.76 23.15 10.71
N TYR A 17 -0.93 23.18 9.39
CA TYR A 17 -2.26 23.35 8.78
C TYR A 17 -3.18 22.17 9.08
N LEU A 18 -2.64 20.95 9.06
CA LEU A 18 -3.40 19.73 9.36
C LEU A 18 -3.91 19.71 10.80
N LEU A 19 -3.09 20.10 11.78
CA LEU A 19 -3.48 20.18 13.19
C LEU A 19 -4.55 21.26 13.43
N LYS A 20 -4.44 22.42 12.75
CA LYS A 20 -5.48 23.46 12.80
C LYS A 20 -6.81 22.96 12.21
N ALA A 21 -6.75 22.26 11.07
CA ALA A 21 -7.93 21.67 10.43
C ALA A 21 -8.63 20.67 11.35
N ILE A 22 -7.88 19.76 12.00
CA ILE A 22 -8.41 18.81 12.98
C ILE A 22 -9.16 19.55 14.10
N LYS A 23 -8.56 20.59 14.68
CA LYS A 23 -9.18 21.35 15.77
C LYS A 23 -10.50 22.00 15.34
N LEU A 24 -10.57 22.52 14.10
CA LEU A 24 -11.78 23.12 13.55
C LEU A 24 -12.84 22.05 13.25
N GLN A 25 -12.47 20.96 12.60
CA GLN A 25 -13.36 19.84 12.24
C GLN A 25 -13.98 19.20 13.49
N THR A 26 -13.20 19.06 14.57
CA THR A 26 -13.71 18.59 15.87
C THR A 26 -14.77 19.55 16.45
N LYS A 27 -14.57 20.87 16.32
CA LYS A 27 -15.58 21.85 16.79
C LYS A 27 -16.85 21.85 15.94
N LEU A 28 -16.71 21.59 14.64
CA LEU A 28 -17.81 21.58 13.69
C LEU A 28 -18.52 20.23 13.58
N ASN A 29 -18.09 19.21 14.34
CA ASN A 29 -18.55 17.82 14.23
C ASN A 29 -18.49 17.27 12.78
N ALA A 30 -17.48 17.69 12.01
CA ALA A 30 -17.25 17.23 10.65
C ALA A 30 -16.50 15.88 10.66
N GLU A 31 -17.20 14.81 11.03
CA GLU A 31 -16.60 13.50 11.34
C GLU A 31 -15.84 12.88 10.16
N ARG A 32 -16.39 12.98 8.94
CA ARG A 32 -15.75 12.46 7.73
C ARG A 32 -14.42 13.19 7.42
N ASP A 33 -14.44 14.51 7.46
CA ASP A 33 -13.23 15.31 7.22
C ASP A 33 -12.18 15.12 8.32
N LEU A 34 -12.63 14.93 9.56
CA LEU A 34 -11.76 14.60 10.69
C LEU A 34 -11.03 13.26 10.49
N VAL A 35 -11.72 12.23 9.99
CA VAL A 35 -11.10 10.95 9.63
C VAL A 35 -10.03 11.14 8.55
N LEU A 36 -10.33 11.87 7.48
CA LEU A 36 -9.37 12.14 6.41
C LEU A 36 -8.13 12.87 6.92
N SER A 37 -8.31 13.85 7.81
CA SER A 37 -7.21 14.56 8.45
C SER A 37 -6.37 13.64 9.33
N TYR A 38 -7.00 12.73 10.09
CA TYR A 38 -6.25 11.74 10.87
C TYR A 38 -5.50 10.74 10.00
N ILE A 39 -6.06 10.30 8.86
CA ILE A 39 -5.34 9.43 7.92
C ILE A 39 -4.07 10.12 7.43
N ARG A 40 -4.18 11.38 7.00
CA ARG A 40 -3.02 12.19 6.57
C ARG A 40 -1.99 12.35 7.68
N LEU A 41 -2.43 12.57 8.91
CA LEU A 41 -1.55 12.73 10.07
C LEU A 41 -0.84 11.41 10.40
N GLY A 42 -1.55 10.28 10.34
CA GLY A 42 -0.94 8.96 10.47
C GLY A 42 0.10 8.71 9.39
N THR A 43 -0.21 9.03 8.13
CA THR A 43 0.74 8.89 7.01
C THR A 43 1.96 9.76 7.23
N TYR A 44 1.78 11.00 7.69
CA TYR A 44 2.89 11.89 8.03
C TYR A 44 3.87 11.26 9.03
N TYR A 45 3.37 10.73 10.15
CA TYR A 45 4.20 10.11 11.17
C TYR A 45 4.87 8.80 10.70
N ASN A 46 4.21 8.01 9.85
CA ASN A 46 4.83 6.82 9.26
C ASN A 46 5.95 7.20 8.28
N THR A 47 5.70 8.14 7.38
CA THR A 47 6.58 8.39 6.25
C THR A 47 7.74 9.32 6.61
N PHE A 48 7.49 10.43 7.31
CA PHE A 48 8.47 11.48 7.54
C PHE A 48 9.16 11.36 8.90
N GLU A 49 8.40 11.18 9.97
CA GLU A 49 8.96 11.13 11.34
C GLU A 49 9.41 9.72 11.76
N LYS A 50 9.00 8.68 11.02
CA LYS A 50 9.24 7.27 11.37
C LYS A 50 8.75 6.89 12.77
N GLU A 51 7.78 7.64 13.30
CA GLU A 51 7.13 7.38 14.59
C GLU A 51 5.96 6.39 14.42
N PHE A 52 6.26 5.13 14.09
CA PHE A 52 5.25 4.14 13.70
C PHE A 52 4.19 3.89 14.78
N LYS A 53 4.57 3.83 16.06
CA LYS A 53 3.63 3.64 17.17
C LYS A 53 2.59 4.77 17.24
N LYS A 54 3.05 6.01 17.11
CA LYS A 54 2.21 7.20 17.14
C LYS A 54 1.28 7.27 15.93
N SER A 55 1.79 6.93 14.76
CA SER A 55 0.97 6.78 13.56
C SER A 55 -0.16 5.76 13.75
N ILE A 56 0.17 4.57 14.27
CA ILE A 56 -0.82 3.51 14.54
C ILE A 56 -1.89 3.98 15.54
N ASP A 57 -1.51 4.71 16.59
CA ASP A 57 -2.46 5.25 17.56
C ASP A 57 -3.38 6.31 16.94
N ILE A 58 -2.88 7.12 16.01
CA ILE A 58 -3.67 8.09 15.25
C ILE A 58 -4.64 7.37 14.31
N TYR A 59 -4.18 6.36 13.58
CA TYR A 59 -5.06 5.53 12.74
C TYR A 59 -6.14 4.81 13.54
N LYS A 60 -5.84 4.32 14.75
CA LYS A 60 -6.87 3.72 15.63
C LYS A 60 -7.93 4.73 16.07
N LYS A 61 -7.57 6.00 16.28
CA LYS A 61 -8.55 7.07 16.54
C LYS A 61 -9.42 7.30 15.31
N ALA A 62 -8.82 7.37 14.12
CA ALA A 62 -9.54 7.49 12.86
C ALA A 62 -10.51 6.31 12.64
N MET A 63 -10.08 5.08 12.95
CA MET A 63 -10.88 3.87 12.77
C MET A 63 -12.19 3.91 13.58
N LYS A 64 -12.14 4.37 14.83
CA LYS A 64 -13.33 4.49 15.67
C LYS A 64 -14.38 5.41 15.05
N ILE A 65 -13.94 6.52 14.47
CA ILE A 65 -14.82 7.50 13.83
C ILE A 65 -15.33 6.94 12.50
N ALA A 66 -14.46 6.34 11.68
CA ALA A 66 -14.82 5.71 10.40
C ALA A 66 -15.85 4.58 10.56
N GLN A 67 -15.75 3.81 11.65
CA GLN A 67 -16.74 2.78 12.02
C GLN A 67 -18.07 3.41 12.44
N LYS A 68 -18.03 4.49 13.24
CA LYS A 68 -19.23 5.22 13.69
C LYS A 68 -20.03 5.77 12.49
N ILE A 69 -19.35 6.34 11.51
CA ILE A 69 -20.01 6.93 10.32
C ILE A 69 -20.29 5.93 9.20
N GLY A 70 -19.88 4.66 9.34
CA GLY A 70 -20.13 3.60 8.35
C GLY A 70 -19.34 3.71 7.03
N GLU A 71 -18.31 4.55 6.98
CA GLU A 71 -17.52 4.80 5.76
C GLU A 71 -16.48 3.69 5.53
N ILE A 72 -16.86 2.65 4.79
CA ILE A 72 -16.03 1.45 4.57
C ILE A 72 -14.73 1.78 3.81
N GLU A 73 -14.76 2.72 2.86
CA GLU A 73 -13.56 3.13 2.11
C GLU A 73 -12.51 3.77 3.02
N LEU A 74 -12.96 4.57 4.01
CA LEU A 74 -12.08 5.16 5.01
C LEU A 74 -11.51 4.07 5.92
N GLN A 75 -12.33 3.12 6.37
CA GLN A 75 -11.86 1.97 7.14
C GLN A 75 -10.77 1.19 6.39
N ASN A 76 -10.94 0.97 5.09
CA ASN A 76 -9.96 0.28 4.25
C ASN A 76 -8.64 1.06 4.19
N SER A 77 -8.71 2.37 3.90
CA SER A 77 -7.55 3.26 3.87
C SER A 77 -6.78 3.26 5.20
N ILE A 78 -7.51 3.24 6.32
CA ILE A 78 -6.92 3.17 7.67
C ILE A 78 -6.25 1.82 7.92
N TYR A 79 -6.86 0.71 7.52
CA TYR A 79 -6.21 -0.61 7.64
C TYR A 79 -4.91 -0.67 6.83
N GLY A 80 -4.90 -0.16 5.60
CA GLY A 80 -3.67 -0.06 4.80
C GLY A 80 -2.60 0.80 5.48
N GLY A 81 -2.99 1.93 6.08
CA GLY A 81 -2.08 2.79 6.84
C GLY A 81 -1.49 2.13 8.09
N ILE A 82 -2.31 1.39 8.86
CA ILE A 82 -1.84 0.62 10.02
C ILE A 82 -0.90 -0.51 9.57
N ALA A 83 -1.26 -1.21 8.49
CA ALA A 83 -0.46 -2.31 7.95
C ALA A 83 0.93 -1.82 7.50
N SER A 84 0.98 -0.71 6.76
CA SER A 84 2.22 -0.04 6.36
C SER A 84 3.05 0.39 7.58
N GLY A 85 2.42 0.94 8.62
CA GLY A 85 3.14 1.32 9.85
C GLY A 85 3.76 0.11 10.56
N TYR A 86 3.10 -1.05 10.54
CA TYR A 86 3.70 -2.29 11.06
C TYR A 86 4.78 -2.85 10.15
N PHE A 87 4.61 -2.74 8.82
CA PHE A 87 5.59 -3.17 7.84
C PHE A 87 6.90 -2.39 7.99
N ASP A 88 6.82 -1.06 8.03
CA ASP A 88 7.99 -0.18 8.20
C ASP A 88 8.66 -0.37 9.57
N ALA A 89 7.91 -0.82 10.59
CA ALA A 89 8.42 -1.22 11.89
C ALA A 89 8.99 -2.65 11.92
N ASN A 90 9.15 -3.32 10.76
CA ASN A 90 9.56 -4.72 10.60
C ASN A 90 8.69 -5.75 11.34
N ASN A 91 7.45 -5.39 11.68
CA ASN A 91 6.48 -6.28 12.30
C ASN A 91 5.57 -6.92 11.26
N PHE A 92 6.16 -7.76 10.40
CA PHE A 92 5.47 -8.35 9.26
C PHE A 92 4.24 -9.17 9.65
N SER A 93 4.27 -9.88 10.77
CA SER A 93 3.13 -10.67 11.26
C SER A 93 1.90 -9.79 11.55
N LYS A 94 2.09 -8.60 12.15
CA LYS A 94 0.98 -7.65 12.36
C LYS A 94 0.58 -6.96 11.06
N ALA A 95 1.54 -6.61 10.19
CA ALA A 95 1.24 -6.04 8.89
C ALA A 95 0.32 -6.97 8.07
N ILE A 96 0.63 -8.27 8.01
CA ILE A 96 -0.19 -9.30 7.35
C ILE A 96 -1.63 -9.29 7.87
N LYS A 97 -1.82 -9.22 9.20
CA LYS A 97 -3.16 -9.19 9.80
C LYS A 97 -3.98 -8.03 9.26
N TYR A 98 -3.40 -6.83 9.21
CA TYR A 98 -4.13 -5.63 8.77
C TYR A 98 -4.28 -5.55 7.24
N TYR A 99 -3.30 -6.01 6.46
CA TYR A 99 -3.47 -6.14 5.01
C TYR A 99 -4.57 -7.15 4.65
N LYS A 100 -4.70 -8.27 5.36
CA LYS A 100 -5.81 -9.22 5.16
C LYS A 100 -7.18 -8.63 5.50
N LEU A 101 -7.28 -7.83 6.56
CA LEU A 101 -8.52 -7.10 6.89
C LEU A 101 -8.89 -6.08 5.79
N SER A 102 -7.89 -5.38 5.26
CA SER A 102 -8.07 -4.46 4.13
C SER A 102 -8.47 -5.20 2.84
N LEU A 103 -7.89 -6.37 2.57
CA LEU A 103 -8.22 -7.22 1.42
C LEU A 103 -9.68 -7.72 1.49
N ASP A 104 -10.11 -8.22 2.65
CA ASP A 104 -11.49 -8.67 2.88
C ASP A 104 -12.52 -7.52 2.71
N LEU A 105 -12.14 -6.29 3.07
CA LEU A 105 -12.95 -5.12 2.74
C LEU A 105 -12.99 -4.87 1.22
N CYS A 106 -11.86 -4.94 0.52
CA CYS A 106 -11.83 -4.72 -0.95
C CYS A 106 -12.79 -5.67 -1.68
N ASP A 107 -12.86 -6.92 -1.25
CA ASP A 107 -13.76 -7.93 -1.83
C ASP A 107 -15.24 -7.58 -1.62
N ARG A 108 -15.58 -6.95 -0.49
CA ARG A 108 -16.96 -6.58 -0.17
C ARG A 108 -17.53 -5.44 -1.00
N TYR A 109 -16.70 -4.46 -1.41
CA TYR A 109 -17.17 -3.30 -2.18
C TYR A 109 -16.49 -3.13 -3.55
N LYS A 110 -15.77 -4.16 -4.02
CA LYS A 110 -15.19 -4.27 -5.37
C LYS A 110 -14.20 -3.14 -5.73
N ASN A 111 -13.26 -2.87 -4.83
CA ASN A 111 -12.15 -1.95 -5.11
C ASN A 111 -10.88 -2.71 -5.50
N ASP A 112 -10.74 -2.95 -6.81
CA ASP A 112 -9.64 -3.73 -7.36
C ASP A 112 -8.28 -3.03 -7.26
N TYR A 113 -8.25 -1.69 -7.21
CA TYR A 113 -7.00 -0.93 -7.08
C TYR A 113 -6.31 -1.18 -5.72
N ILE A 114 -7.06 -1.01 -4.62
CA ILE A 114 -6.52 -1.25 -3.28
C ILE A 114 -6.22 -2.74 -3.09
N LYS A 115 -7.03 -3.62 -3.70
CA LYS A 115 -6.79 -5.06 -3.70
C LYS A 115 -5.43 -5.43 -4.27
N ILE A 116 -5.08 -4.92 -5.45
CA ILE A 116 -3.77 -5.17 -6.10
C ILE A 116 -2.62 -4.75 -5.17
N ASN A 117 -2.71 -3.56 -4.58
CA ASN A 117 -1.68 -3.08 -3.66
C ASN A 117 -1.55 -4.00 -2.43
N ASN A 118 -2.67 -4.41 -1.82
CA ASN A 118 -2.65 -5.33 -0.69
C ASN A 118 -2.04 -6.69 -1.03
N LEU A 119 -2.31 -7.23 -2.22
CA LEU A 119 -1.71 -8.51 -2.68
C LEU A 119 -0.19 -8.39 -2.79
N ASN A 120 0.31 -7.29 -3.35
CA ASN A 120 1.74 -6.99 -3.44
C ASN A 120 2.37 -6.86 -2.03
N GLU A 121 1.75 -6.09 -1.14
CA GLU A 121 2.28 -5.88 0.21
C GLU A 121 2.23 -7.16 1.07
N LEU A 122 1.21 -8.00 0.89
CA LEU A 122 1.17 -9.33 1.50
C LEU A 122 2.31 -10.22 1.00
N ALA A 123 2.56 -10.26 -0.32
CA ALA A 123 3.68 -10.99 -0.88
C ALA A 123 5.02 -10.52 -0.28
N LYS A 124 5.24 -9.21 -0.16
CA LYS A 124 6.42 -8.66 0.51
C LYS A 124 6.53 -9.10 1.97
N CYS A 125 5.44 -9.00 2.74
CA CYS A 125 5.46 -9.42 4.14
C CYS A 125 5.84 -10.90 4.29
N TYR A 126 5.25 -11.79 3.48
CA TYR A 126 5.57 -13.22 3.52
C TYR A 126 6.99 -13.52 3.05
N TYR A 127 7.51 -12.74 2.10
CA TYR A 127 8.89 -12.86 1.63
C TYR A 127 9.88 -12.54 2.75
N TYR A 128 9.66 -11.46 3.50
CA TYR A 128 10.51 -11.10 4.65
C TYR A 128 10.40 -12.08 5.82
N LEU A 129 9.31 -12.84 5.91
CA LEU A 129 9.16 -13.97 6.84
C LEU A 129 9.69 -15.29 6.28
N GLU A 130 10.33 -15.28 5.11
CA GLU A 130 10.85 -16.46 4.39
C GLU A 130 9.79 -17.53 4.09
N ASN A 131 8.51 -17.16 4.12
CA ASN A 131 7.42 -18.02 3.72
C ASN A 131 7.19 -17.90 2.20
N TYR A 132 8.05 -18.57 1.44
CA TYR A 132 8.05 -18.48 -0.01
C TYR A 132 6.78 -19.08 -0.66
N ASN A 133 6.14 -20.05 -0.01
CA ASN A 133 4.88 -20.62 -0.50
C ASN A 133 3.75 -19.58 -0.51
N GLU A 134 3.53 -18.89 0.61
CA GLU A 134 2.54 -17.83 0.68
C GLU A 134 2.95 -16.62 -0.19
N THR A 135 4.25 -16.31 -0.26
CA THR A 135 4.76 -15.27 -1.17
C THR A 135 4.36 -15.54 -2.62
N LEU A 136 4.62 -16.76 -3.12
CA LEU A 136 4.25 -17.16 -4.49
C LEU A 136 2.74 -17.12 -4.70
N LYS A 137 1.94 -17.53 -3.71
CA LYS A 137 0.48 -17.46 -3.78
C LYS A 137 -0.02 -16.02 -3.97
N PHE A 138 0.42 -15.09 -3.12
CA PHE A 138 0.00 -13.69 -3.23
C PHE A 138 0.58 -13.00 -4.48
N ASN A 139 1.81 -13.32 -4.87
CA ASN A 139 2.41 -12.79 -6.10
C ASN A 139 1.70 -13.30 -7.39
N ASN A 140 1.19 -14.54 -7.38
CA ASN A 140 0.36 -15.07 -8.47
C ASN A 140 -0.95 -14.31 -8.61
N GLU A 141 -1.65 -14.07 -7.49
CA GLU A 141 -2.88 -13.28 -7.50
C GLU A 141 -2.60 -11.84 -7.94
N TYR A 142 -1.55 -11.22 -7.41
CA TYR A 142 -1.09 -9.89 -7.83
C TYR A 142 -0.87 -9.83 -9.35
N LEU A 143 -0.04 -10.72 -9.92
CA LEU A 143 0.21 -10.78 -11.37
C LEU A 143 -1.07 -10.97 -12.18
N LYS A 144 -2.00 -11.81 -11.72
CA LYS A 144 -3.29 -12.04 -12.40
C LYS A 144 -4.08 -10.73 -12.50
N TYR A 145 -4.22 -10.01 -11.39
CA TYR A 145 -4.93 -8.74 -11.40
C TYR A 145 -4.18 -7.67 -12.21
N SER A 146 -2.86 -7.55 -12.07
CA SER A 146 -2.06 -6.60 -12.86
C SER A 146 -2.23 -6.78 -14.37
N LYS A 147 -2.34 -8.04 -14.83
CA LYS A 147 -2.66 -8.37 -16.24
C LYS A 147 -4.07 -7.97 -16.66
N ILE A 148 -5.08 -8.19 -15.80
CA ILE A 148 -6.47 -7.78 -16.07
C ILE A 148 -6.54 -6.26 -16.28
N PHE A 149 -5.85 -5.49 -15.44
CA PHE A 149 -5.81 -4.03 -15.51
C PHE A 149 -4.79 -3.48 -16.52
N LYS A 150 -4.01 -4.35 -17.16
CA LYS A 150 -2.95 -3.97 -18.12
C LYS A 150 -1.97 -2.94 -17.53
N ASN A 151 -1.63 -3.10 -16.24
CA ASN A 151 -0.63 -2.26 -15.59
C ASN A 151 0.76 -2.87 -15.75
N ASP A 152 1.49 -2.39 -16.76
CA ASP A 152 2.79 -2.94 -17.14
C ASP A 152 3.84 -2.83 -16.00
N ASN A 153 3.78 -1.76 -15.19
CA ASN A 153 4.67 -1.60 -14.02
C ASN A 153 4.42 -2.68 -12.96
N ASP A 154 3.15 -2.99 -12.71
CA ASP A 154 2.80 -3.99 -11.71
C ASP A 154 3.15 -5.41 -12.18
N ILE A 155 2.97 -5.67 -13.49
CA ILE A 155 3.39 -6.93 -14.13
C ILE A 155 4.90 -7.12 -14.02
N PHE A 156 5.67 -6.08 -14.34
CA PHE A 156 7.13 -6.10 -14.18
C PHE A 156 7.52 -6.37 -12.73
N GLY A 157 6.91 -5.66 -11.77
CA GLY A 157 7.17 -5.85 -10.35
C GLY A 157 6.91 -7.29 -9.89
N ALA A 158 5.87 -7.95 -10.41
CA ALA A 158 5.57 -9.34 -10.11
C ALA A 158 6.64 -10.31 -10.64
N PHE A 159 7.17 -10.05 -11.84
CA PHE A 159 8.28 -10.85 -12.41
C PHE A 159 9.56 -10.69 -11.62
N VAL A 160 9.89 -9.46 -11.19
CA VAL A 160 11.02 -9.21 -10.28
C VAL A 160 10.86 -10.00 -8.98
N PHE A 161 9.65 -10.07 -8.42
CA PHE A 161 9.39 -10.87 -7.22
C PHE A 161 9.65 -12.37 -7.44
N TYR A 162 9.26 -12.93 -8.58
CA TYR A 162 9.60 -14.32 -8.93
C TYR A 162 11.12 -14.54 -9.01
N VAL A 163 11.84 -13.63 -9.66
CA VAL A 163 13.31 -13.69 -9.73
C VAL A 163 13.91 -13.73 -8.33
N LEU A 164 13.48 -12.86 -7.42
CA LEU A 164 13.97 -12.82 -6.04
C LEU A 164 13.68 -14.13 -5.28
N ILE A 165 12.47 -14.67 -5.40
CA ILE A 165 12.08 -15.92 -4.72
C ILE A 165 12.87 -17.10 -5.27
N TYR A 166 12.92 -17.28 -6.59
CA TYR A 166 13.61 -18.42 -7.18
C TYR A 166 15.12 -18.34 -7.02
N PHE A 167 15.68 -17.13 -6.92
CA PHE A 167 17.08 -16.93 -6.55
C PHE A 167 17.34 -17.44 -5.13
N LYS A 168 16.47 -17.11 -4.16
CA LYS A 168 16.56 -17.62 -2.78
C LYS A 168 16.39 -19.14 -2.69
N LEU A 169 15.58 -19.73 -3.56
CA LEU A 169 15.37 -21.18 -3.65
C LEU A 169 16.45 -21.93 -4.45
N GLY A 170 17.42 -21.22 -5.06
CA GLY A 170 18.45 -21.84 -5.90
C GLY A 170 17.95 -22.40 -7.24
N MET A 171 16.74 -22.01 -7.67
CA MET A 171 16.08 -22.53 -8.88
C MET A 171 16.52 -21.76 -10.13
N LYS A 172 17.77 -21.96 -10.56
CA LYS A 172 18.41 -21.20 -11.66
C LYS A 172 17.56 -21.12 -12.95
N LYS A 173 16.93 -22.22 -13.37
CA LYS A 173 16.10 -22.25 -14.59
C LYS A 173 14.89 -21.31 -14.50
N GLU A 174 14.23 -21.25 -13.35
CA GLU A 174 13.08 -20.35 -13.16
C GLU A 174 13.56 -18.89 -13.05
N VAL A 175 14.72 -18.64 -12.42
CA VAL A 175 15.33 -17.30 -12.41
C VAL A 175 15.55 -16.78 -13.83
N GLU A 176 16.21 -17.56 -14.68
CA GLU A 176 16.48 -17.17 -16.08
C GLU A 176 15.18 -16.90 -16.86
N LYS A 177 14.17 -17.75 -16.67
CA LYS A 177 12.85 -17.60 -17.30
C LYS A 177 12.14 -16.31 -16.89
N TYR A 178 12.02 -16.03 -15.59
CA TYR A 178 11.33 -14.83 -15.11
C TYR A 178 12.14 -13.55 -15.32
N LEU A 179 13.47 -13.64 -15.34
CA LEU A 179 14.33 -12.53 -15.72
C LEU A 179 14.13 -12.16 -17.19
N LYS A 180 14.03 -13.16 -18.07
CA LYS A 180 13.68 -12.94 -19.48
C LYS A 180 12.32 -12.26 -19.61
N PHE A 181 11.29 -12.74 -18.90
CA PHE A 181 9.97 -12.09 -18.92
C PHE A 181 10.00 -10.64 -18.41
N ALA A 182 10.80 -10.33 -17.39
CA ALA A 182 10.96 -8.97 -16.91
C ALA A 182 11.60 -8.06 -17.97
N ASN A 183 12.71 -8.49 -18.58
CA ASN A 183 13.44 -7.71 -19.59
C ASN A 183 12.62 -7.52 -20.88
N ASP A 184 11.95 -8.57 -21.36
CA ASP A 184 11.10 -8.50 -22.55
C ASP A 184 9.94 -7.50 -22.32
N HIS A 185 9.40 -7.44 -21.10
CA HIS A 185 8.32 -6.53 -20.74
C HIS A 185 8.81 -5.08 -20.56
N GLU A 186 9.98 -4.87 -19.96
CA GLU A 186 10.61 -3.54 -19.85
C GLU A 186 10.83 -2.92 -21.23
N LYS A 187 11.38 -3.69 -22.17
CA LYS A 187 11.58 -3.25 -23.56
C LYS A 187 10.26 -2.91 -24.26
N PHE A 188 9.23 -3.74 -24.07
CA PHE A 188 7.90 -3.45 -24.63
C PHE A 188 7.31 -2.12 -24.13
N VAL A 189 7.55 -1.78 -22.86
CA VAL A 189 7.10 -0.49 -22.28
C VAL A 189 7.93 0.67 -22.82
N SER A 190 9.25 0.54 -22.93
CA SER A 190 10.10 1.60 -23.49
C SER A 190 9.72 1.93 -24.93
N ASP A 191 9.51 0.90 -25.76
CA ASP A 191 9.15 1.06 -27.17
C ASP A 191 7.80 1.77 -27.34
N LYS A 192 6.85 1.59 -26.41
CA LYS A 192 5.59 2.34 -26.42
C LYS A 192 5.79 3.83 -26.12
N ILE A 193 6.67 4.17 -25.19
CA ILE A 193 6.88 5.57 -24.77
C ILE A 193 7.50 6.37 -25.91
N GLU A 194 8.46 5.79 -26.64
CA GLU A 194 9.13 6.43 -27.78
C GLU A 194 8.17 6.74 -28.94
N ILE A 195 7.08 6.00 -29.11
CA ILE A 195 6.06 6.27 -30.14
C ILE A 195 5.20 7.50 -29.81
N TYR A 196 5.14 7.92 -28.53
CA TYR A 196 4.32 9.05 -28.07
C TYR A 196 5.13 10.31 -27.72
N THR A 197 6.45 10.33 -27.96
CA THR A 197 7.34 11.49 -27.78
C THR A 197 7.90 11.96 -29.11
#